data_AF-A0AAD6AQB3-F1
#
_entry.id   AF-A0AAD6AQB3-F1
#
_cell.length_a   1.000
_cell.length_b   1.000
_cell.length_c   1.000
_cell.angle_alpha   90.00
_cell.angle_beta   90.00
_cell.angle_gamma   90.00
#
_symmetry.space_group_name_H-M   'P 1'
#
loop_
_entity.id
_entity.type
_entity.pdbx_description
1 polymer ?
#
loop_
_entity_poly.entity_id
_entity_poly.type
_entity_poly.pdbx_seq_one_letter_code
_entity_poly.pdbx_strand_id
1 'polypeptide(L)'
;MQLQESSQGFIRVQAPQFNKVSMAVQLTGELQAADVLTRFLSQDSSVAVEQEELCLYEIGGNIKERCLDGETYMKDLFELNPTAEWVIRAVHR
;
A
#
# COMPACT_ATOMS: atom_id res chain seq x y z
N MET A 1 -30.03 1.71 11.98
CA MET A 1 -29.04 0.70 12.41
C MET A 1 -27.70 1.42 12.49
N GLN A 2 -26.98 1.24 13.60
CA GLN A 2 -25.81 2.04 13.95
C GLN A 2 -24.69 1.93 12.91
N LEU A 3 -24.15 3.09 12.53
CA LEU A 3 -22.90 3.25 11.78
C LEU A 3 -21.79 2.53 12.54
N GLN A 4 -21.29 1.43 11.98
CA GLN A 4 -20.09 0.77 12.47
C GLN A 4 -18.85 1.50 11.92
N GLU A 5 -18.66 2.76 12.33
CA GLU A 5 -17.44 3.57 12.11
C GLU A 5 -16.33 3.14 13.09
N SER A 6 -16.04 1.84 13.18
CA SER A 6 -15.08 1.35 14.16
C SER A 6 -14.12 0.35 13.51
N SER A 7 -13.14 0.89 12.74
CA SER A 7 -11.76 0.38 12.56
C SER A 7 -10.93 1.08 11.44
N GLN A 8 -11.50 1.95 10.61
CA GLN A 8 -11.00 2.22 9.24
C GLN A 8 -9.93 3.32 9.05
N GLY A 9 -9.02 3.51 10.01
CA GLY A 9 -8.09 4.65 9.96
C GLY A 9 -6.81 4.42 9.16
N PHE A 10 -6.26 3.20 9.17
CA PHE A 10 -4.90 2.96 8.67
C PHE A 10 -4.76 1.58 8.03
N ILE A 11 -3.90 1.48 7.02
CA ILE A 11 -3.38 0.21 6.48
C ILE A 11 -1.94 0.00 6.91
N ARG A 12 -1.54 -1.27 6.98
CA ARG A 12 -0.14 -1.67 7.14
C ARG A 12 0.43 -2.03 5.78
N VAL A 13 1.44 -1.29 5.36
CA VAL A 13 2.22 -1.55 4.15
C VAL A 13 3.54 -2.20 4.54
N GLN A 14 3.94 -3.24 3.82
CA GLN A 14 5.17 -3.99 4.07
C GLN A 14 6.10 -3.89 2.87
N ALA A 15 7.40 -3.86 3.13
CA ALA A 15 8.43 -3.90 2.10
C ALA A 15 9.46 -5.01 2.43
N PRO A 16 9.11 -6.31 2.31
CA PRO A 16 9.97 -7.40 2.78
C PRO A 16 11.32 -7.49 2.08
N GLN A 17 11.40 -7.00 0.83
CA GLN A 17 12.64 -6.93 0.04
C GLN A 17 13.60 -5.84 0.55
N PHE A 18 13.10 -4.86 1.30
CA PHE A 18 13.83 -3.68 1.76
C PHE A 18 13.83 -3.65 3.30
N ASN A 19 14.83 -4.29 3.92
CA ASN A 19 15.04 -4.34 5.38
C ASN A 19 13.80 -4.65 6.26
N LYS A 20 12.74 -5.27 5.69
CA LYS A 20 11.44 -5.53 6.34
C LYS A 20 10.81 -4.27 6.96
N VAL A 21 10.81 -3.16 6.23
CA VAL A 21 10.08 -1.97 6.67
C VAL A 21 8.57 -2.26 6.71
N SER A 22 7.93 -1.93 7.83
CA SER A 22 6.47 -1.88 7.95
C SER A 22 6.04 -0.46 8.24
N MET A 23 5.21 0.11 7.37
CA MET A 23 4.69 1.46 7.48
C MET A 23 3.19 1.42 7.75
N ALA A 24 2.72 2.18 8.74
CA ALA A 24 1.31 2.47 8.92
C ALA A 24 0.94 3.72 8.11
N VAL A 25 -0.05 3.61 7.23
CA VAL A 25 -0.51 4.70 6.36
C VAL A 25 -1.97 4.99 6.66
N GLN A 26 -2.32 6.26 6.86
CA GLN A 26 -3.69 6.66 7.11
C GLN A 26 -4.50 6.56 5.82
N LEU A 27 -5.64 5.87 5.85
CA LEU A 27 -6.57 5.85 4.73
C LEU A 27 -7.32 7.18 4.69
N THR A 28 -7.18 7.89 3.57
CA THR A 28 -7.97 9.07 3.23
C THR A 28 -8.63 8.86 1.87
N GLY A 29 -9.63 9.67 1.52
CA GLY A 29 -10.26 9.60 0.19
C GLY A 29 -9.32 9.97 -0.96
N GLU A 30 -8.21 10.65 -0.65
CA GLU A 30 -7.24 11.14 -1.65
C GLU A 30 -5.98 10.28 -1.71
N LEU A 31 -5.81 9.30 -0.81
CA LEU A 31 -4.58 8.49 -0.76
C LEU A 31 -4.51 7.56 -1.98
N GLN A 32 -3.55 7.82 -2.86
CA GLN A 32 -3.25 6.98 -4.00
C GLN A 32 -2.08 6.03 -3.72
N ALA A 33 -1.96 4.97 -4.53
CA ALA A 33 -0.85 4.02 -4.42
C ALA A 33 0.51 4.69 -4.61
N ALA A 34 0.62 5.69 -5.50
CA ALA A 34 1.84 6.46 -5.70
C ALA A 34 2.27 7.20 -4.41
N ASP A 35 1.34 7.78 -3.66
CA ASP A 35 1.64 8.47 -2.40
C ASP A 35 2.24 7.53 -1.36
N VAL A 36 1.79 6.27 -1.33
CA VAL A 36 2.35 5.23 -0.45
C VAL A 36 3.82 4.96 -0.79
N LEU A 37 4.15 4.88 -2.08
CA LEU A 37 5.53 4.68 -2.54
C LEU A 37 6.41 5.89 -2.23
N THR A 38 5.93 7.11 -2.53
CA THR A 38 6.64 8.35 -2.22
C THR A 38 6.93 8.47 -0.72
N ARG A 39 5.95 8.10 0.12
CA ARG A 39 6.13 8.10 1.58
C ARG A 39 7.15 7.05 2.04
N PHE A 40 7.13 5.85 1.45
CA PHE A 40 8.12 4.81 1.75
C PHE A 40 9.55 5.27 1.44
N LEU A 41 9.78 5.83 0.26
CA LEU A 41 11.09 6.37 -0.15
C LEU A 41 11.54 7.52 0.74
N SER A 42 10.61 8.37 1.19
CA SER A 42 10.90 9.47 2.11
C SER A 42 11.31 9.01 3.52
N GLN A 43 10.88 7.82 3.94
CA GLN A 43 11.18 7.26 5.26
C GLN A 43 12.49 6.46 5.29
N ASP A 44 12.89 5.89 4.16
CA ASP A 44 14.10 5.07 4.06
C ASP A 44 15.05 5.60 2.98
N SER A 45 15.90 6.55 3.39
CA SER A 45 16.93 7.12 2.51
C SER A 45 18.04 6.13 2.13
N SER A 46 18.03 4.90 2.68
CA SER A 46 18.97 3.85 2.30
C SER A 46 18.53 3.08 1.06
N VAL A 47 17.26 3.22 0.68
CA VAL A 47 16.70 2.65 -0.54
C VAL A 47 17.13 3.51 -1.73
N ALA A 48 18.20 3.11 -2.41
CA ALA A 48 18.68 3.73 -3.64
C ALA A 48 17.91 3.20 -4.87
N VAL A 49 16.57 3.31 -4.83
CA VAL A 49 15.66 2.82 -5.87
C VAL A 49 14.71 3.97 -6.24
N GLU A 50 14.46 4.16 -7.53
CA GLU A 50 13.53 5.20 -8.00
C GLU A 50 12.07 4.75 -7.80
N GLN A 51 11.13 5.69 -7.72
CA GLN A 51 9.72 5.36 -7.49
C GLN A 51 9.15 4.49 -8.62
N GLU A 52 9.61 4.73 -9.84
CA GLU A 52 9.24 4.03 -11.08
C GLU A 52 9.70 2.56 -11.10
N GLU A 53 10.65 2.22 -10.23
CA GLU A 53 11.17 0.86 -10.03
C GLU A 53 10.43 0.12 -8.91
N LEU A 54 9.41 0.74 -8.30
CA LEU A 54 8.58 0.15 -7.25
C LEU A 54 7.12 -0.03 -7.71
N CYS A 55 6.49 -1.11 -7.27
CA CYS A 55 5.04 -1.27 -7.32
C CYS A 55 4.47 -1.64 -5.95
N LEU A 56 3.27 -1.13 -5.66
CA LEU A 56 2.47 -1.56 -4.54
C LEU A 56 1.54 -2.69 -4.99
N TYR A 57 1.50 -3.78 -4.21
CA TYR A 57 0.68 -4.95 -4.49
C TYR A 57 -0.43 -5.09 -3.47
N GLU A 58 -1.63 -5.39 -3.96
CA GLU A 58 -2.74 -5.96 -3.20
C GLU A 58 -2.60 -7.48 -3.24
N ILE A 59 -2.51 -8.13 -2.07
CA ILE A 59 -2.29 -9.58 -1.96
C ILE A 59 -3.33 -10.19 -1.03
N GLY A 60 -3.88 -11.34 -1.42
CA GLY A 60 -4.81 -12.09 -0.58
C GLY A 60 -6.24 -11.55 -0.58
N GLY A 61 -7.01 -11.98 0.41
CA GLY A 61 -8.46 -11.85 0.40
C GLY A 61 -9.09 -12.73 -0.67
N ASN A 62 -9.84 -12.12 -1.60
CA ASN A 62 -10.50 -12.84 -2.70
C ASN A 62 -9.66 -12.94 -3.98
N ILE A 63 -8.44 -12.40 -3.97
CA ILE A 63 -7.50 -12.46 -5.09
C ILE A 63 -6.20 -13.13 -4.65
N LYS A 64 -5.38 -13.56 -5.63
CA LYS A 64 -4.01 -13.98 -5.34
C LYS A 64 -3.15 -12.74 -5.07
N GLU A 65 -2.84 -12.01 -6.13
CA GLU A 65 -2.09 -10.76 -6.08
C GLU A 65 -2.45 -9.87 -7.29
N ARG A 66 -2.28 -8.57 -7.13
CA ARG A 66 -2.45 -7.54 -8.17
C ARG A 66 -1.46 -6.40 -7.94
N CYS A 67 -0.67 -6.04 -8.94
CA CYS A 67 0.11 -4.79 -8.93
C CYS A 67 -0.84 -3.62 -9.21
N LEU A 68 -0.71 -2.55 -8.43
CA LEU A 68 -1.58 -1.38 -8.51
C LEU A 68 -0.98 -0.31 -9.42
N ASP A 69 -1.83 0.33 -10.22
CA ASP A 69 -1.48 1.57 -10.90
C ASP A 69 -1.32 2.70 -9.87
N GLY A 70 -0.41 3.64 -10.14
CA GLY A 70 -0.08 4.73 -9.20
C GLY A 70 -1.28 5.59 -8.80
N GLU A 71 -2.27 5.75 -9.68
CA GLU A 71 -3.49 6.54 -9.49
C GLU A 71 -4.59 5.80 -8.70
N THR A 72 -4.34 4.55 -8.30
CA THR A 72 -5.33 3.73 -7.59
C THR A 72 -5.57 4.27 -6.18
N TYR A 73 -6.82 4.54 -5.83
CA TYR A 73 -7.20 4.98 -4.49
C TYR A 73 -7.23 3.81 -3.49
N MET A 74 -6.47 3.96 -2.41
CA MET A 74 -6.28 2.88 -1.43
C MET A 74 -7.52 2.62 -0.58
N LYS A 75 -8.31 3.65 -0.31
CA LYS A 75 -9.54 3.52 0.49
C LYS A 75 -10.58 2.66 -0.22
N ASP A 76 -10.75 2.86 -1.52
CA ASP A 76 -11.70 2.10 -2.34
C ASP A 76 -11.34 0.62 -2.36
N LEU A 77 -10.06 0.30 -2.56
CA LEU A 77 -9.61 -1.10 -2.53
C LEU A 77 -9.73 -1.72 -1.14
N PHE A 78 -9.43 -0.97 -0.08
CA PHE A 78 -9.60 -1.47 1.29
C PHE A 78 -11.07 -1.78 1.62
N GLU A 79 -12.02 -0.97 1.14
CA GLU A 79 -13.44 -1.25 1.31
C GLU A 79 -13.90 -2.48 0.54
N LEU A 80 -13.33 -2.73 -0.65
CA LEU A 80 -13.61 -3.93 -1.46
C LEU A 80 -12.92 -5.20 -0.95
N ASN A 81 -11.72 -5.07 -0.38
CA ASN A 81 -10.90 -6.18 0.10
C ASN A 81 -10.19 -5.83 1.43
N PRO A 82 -10.94 -5.77 2.55
CA PRO A 82 -10.40 -5.32 3.84
C PRO A 82 -9.39 -6.28 4.46
N THR A 83 -9.29 -7.51 3.94
CA THR A 83 -8.34 -8.53 4.39
C THR A 83 -7.07 -8.57 3.54
N ALA A 84 -6.93 -7.68 2.54
CA ALA A 84 -5.75 -7.59 1.71
C ALA A 84 -4.51 -7.19 2.52
N GLU A 85 -3.39 -7.76 2.11
CA GLU A 85 -2.05 -7.32 2.49
C GLU A 85 -1.50 -6.35 1.44
N TRP A 86 -0.81 -5.31 1.90
CA TRP A 86 -0.25 -4.26 1.05
C TRP A 86 1.26 -4.37 1.04
N VAL A 87 1.85 -4.72 -0.11
CA VAL A 87 3.27 -5.05 -0.20
C VAL A 87 3.97 -4.25 -1.29
N ILE A 88 5.03 -3.52 -0.93
CA ILE A 88 5.93 -2.84 -1.86
C ILE A 88 6.99 -3.84 -2.35
N ARG A 89 7.21 -3.90 -3.66
CA ARG A 89 8.25 -4.71 -4.29
C ARG A 89 8.96 -3.94 -5.41
N ALA A 90 10.21 -4.27 -5.65
CA ALA A 90 10.90 -3.84 -6.87
C ALA A 90 10.25 -4.51 -8.09
N VAL A 91 10.02 -3.74 -9.16
CA VAL A 91 9.64 -4.27 -10.46
C VAL A 91 10.90 -4.52 -11.29
N HIS A 92 11.23 -5.79 -11.52
CA HIS A 92 12.23 -6.16 -12.51
C HIS A 92 11.58 -6.09 -13.89
N ARG A 93 11.92 -5.06 -14.68
CA ARG A 93 11.57 -4.99 -16.10
C ARG A 93 12.55 -5.79 -16.94
#